data_AF-A0A5N7Z8N4-F1
#
_entry.id   AF-A0A5N7Z8N4-F1
#
_cell.length_a   1.000
_cell.length_b   1.000
_cell.length_c   1.000
_cell.angle_alpha   90.00
_cell.angle_beta   90.00
_cell.angle_gamma   90.00
#
_symmetry.space_group_name_H-M   'P 1'
#
loop_
_entity.id
_entity.type
_entity.pdbx_description
1 polymer ?
#
loop_
_entity_poly.entity_id
_entity_poly.type
_entity_poly.pdbx_seq_one_letter_code
_entity_poly.pdbx_strand_id
1 'polypeptide(L)'
;MIIEKVSGTSLKTFLEENISHPLKMQHTVVYDETKPDISNKTIGYNKDKVKDDYAQFTTGDGGIYATTDDLYKLDKALRTGLLLDQQNTEVMYRLPVFPDGKFGPYGFGWFVENKDTGKIAMHTGGLAGFRSLF
;
A
#
# COMPACT_ATOMS: atom_id res chain seq x y z
N MET A 1 6.36 -12.20 -10.96
CA MET A 1 6.26 -12.31 -9.47
C MET A 1 5.28 -13.41 -9.06
N ILE A 2 5.11 -13.69 -7.76
CA ILE A 2 4.19 -14.76 -7.26
C ILE A 2 2.74 -14.47 -7.67
N ILE A 3 2.25 -13.24 -7.46
CA ILE A 3 0.88 -12.85 -7.80
C ILE A 3 0.58 -13.15 -9.27
N GLU A 4 1.45 -12.70 -10.18
CA GLU A 4 1.25 -12.88 -11.63
C GLU A 4 1.28 -14.35 -12.04
N LYS A 5 2.19 -15.14 -11.43
CA LYS A 5 2.29 -16.58 -11.72
C LYS A 5 1.06 -17.36 -11.25
N VAL A 6 0.50 -16.99 -10.11
CA VAL A 6 -0.63 -17.71 -9.50
C VAL A 6 -1.96 -17.25 -10.09
N SER A 7 -2.13 -15.96 -10.34
CA SER A 7 -3.37 -15.38 -10.89
C SER A 7 -3.47 -15.46 -12.41
N GLY A 8 -2.34 -15.50 -13.12
CA GLY A 8 -2.29 -15.41 -14.58
C GLY A 8 -2.51 -13.99 -15.13
N THR A 9 -2.64 -12.97 -14.28
CA THR A 9 -2.82 -11.56 -14.69
C THR A 9 -1.62 -10.72 -14.25
N SER A 10 -1.49 -9.51 -14.83
CA SER A 10 -0.47 -8.55 -14.38
C SER A 10 -0.75 -8.10 -12.95
N LEU A 11 0.27 -7.65 -12.20
CA LEU A 11 0.05 -7.09 -10.86
C LEU A 11 -0.96 -5.92 -10.88
N LYS A 12 -0.88 -5.05 -11.89
CA LYS A 12 -1.82 -3.94 -12.10
C LYS A 12 -3.26 -4.45 -12.19
N THR A 13 -3.52 -5.37 -13.12
CA THR A 13 -4.84 -5.98 -13.32
C THR A 13 -5.35 -6.65 -12.05
N PHE A 14 -4.48 -7.42 -11.37
CA PHE A 14 -4.85 -8.09 -10.13
C PHE A 14 -5.29 -7.10 -9.05
N LEU A 15 -4.52 -6.03 -8.82
CA LEU A 15 -4.86 -5.01 -7.82
C LEU A 15 -6.11 -4.21 -8.20
N GLU A 16 -6.32 -3.93 -9.48
CA GLU A 16 -7.53 -3.27 -9.97
C GLU A 16 -8.78 -4.13 -9.73
N GLU A 17 -8.75 -5.39 -10.15
CA GLU A 17 -9.89 -6.31 -10.04
C GLU A 17 -10.22 -6.71 -8.60
N ASN A 18 -9.20 -6.87 -7.76
CA ASN A 18 -9.37 -7.44 -6.41
C ASN A 18 -9.39 -6.37 -5.30
N ILE A 19 -8.92 -5.15 -5.55
CA ILE A 19 -8.82 -4.10 -4.53
C ILE A 19 -9.48 -2.80 -4.98
N SER A 20 -8.94 -2.11 -6.00
CA SER A 20 -9.39 -0.73 -6.27
C SER A 20 -10.80 -0.68 -6.85
N HIS A 21 -11.20 -1.59 -7.74
CA HIS A 21 -12.56 -1.62 -8.29
C HIS A 21 -13.60 -2.01 -7.22
N PRO A 22 -13.46 -3.11 -6.45
CA PRO A 22 -14.42 -3.45 -5.40
C PRO A 22 -14.59 -2.35 -4.34
N LEU A 23 -13.50 -1.65 -4.00
CA LEU A 23 -13.52 -0.58 -3.00
C LEU A 23 -13.87 0.79 -3.59
N LYS A 24 -14.12 0.88 -4.90
CA LYS A 24 -14.43 2.13 -5.62
C LYS A 24 -13.34 3.20 -5.42
N MET A 25 -12.08 2.77 -5.45
CA MET A 25 -10.90 3.61 -5.39
C MET A 25 -10.55 4.13 -6.80
N GLN A 26 -11.33 5.11 -7.26
CA GLN A 26 -11.34 5.58 -8.66
C GLN A 26 -10.10 6.41 -9.06
N HIS A 27 -9.27 6.80 -8.11
CA HIS A 27 -8.06 7.61 -8.31
C HIS A 27 -6.82 6.84 -7.87
N THR A 28 -6.88 5.51 -7.90
CA THR A 28 -5.78 4.62 -7.55
C THR A 28 -5.24 3.92 -8.79
N VAL A 29 -3.95 4.08 -9.06
CA VAL A 29 -3.28 3.58 -10.27
C VAL A 29 -1.97 2.89 -9.90
N VAL A 30 -1.75 1.69 -10.43
CA VAL A 30 -0.45 1.04 -10.43
C VAL A 30 0.35 1.58 -11.61
N TYR A 31 1.43 2.30 -11.34
CA TYR A 31 2.26 2.95 -12.34
C TYR A 31 3.42 2.02 -12.73
N ASP A 32 3.25 1.38 -13.88
CA ASP A 32 4.18 0.39 -14.44
C ASP A 32 4.76 0.87 -15.78
N GLU A 33 5.44 -0.03 -16.50
CA GLU A 33 6.05 0.27 -17.81
C GLU A 33 5.06 0.67 -18.90
N THR A 34 3.75 0.45 -18.71
CA THR A 34 2.71 0.97 -19.63
C THR A 34 2.53 2.48 -19.53
N LYS A 35 3.13 3.11 -18.51
CA LYS A 35 3.10 4.57 -18.25
C LYS A 35 1.66 5.11 -18.25
N PRO A 36 0.78 4.57 -17.39
CA PRO A 36 -0.61 4.99 -17.39
C PRO A 36 -0.71 6.48 -17.03
N ASP A 37 -1.66 7.18 -17.66
CA ASP A 37 -1.96 8.56 -17.30
C ASP A 37 -2.55 8.63 -15.90
N ILE A 38 -2.04 9.57 -15.09
CA ILE A 38 -2.56 9.85 -13.75
C ILE A 38 -3.16 11.24 -13.77
N SER A 39 -4.49 11.30 -13.81
CA SER A 39 -5.23 12.57 -13.78
C SER A 39 -4.93 13.35 -12.49
N ASN A 40 -4.67 14.64 -12.62
CA ASN A 40 -4.37 15.54 -11.50
C ASN A 40 -3.19 15.08 -10.60
N LYS A 41 -2.21 14.36 -11.16
CA LYS A 41 -0.99 13.99 -10.43
C LYS A 41 -0.28 15.24 -9.92
N THR A 42 0.00 15.28 -8.62
CA THR A 42 0.84 16.33 -8.01
C THR A 42 2.30 16.15 -8.39
N ILE A 43 3.05 17.26 -8.36
CA ILE A 43 4.48 17.28 -8.67
C ILE A 43 5.28 17.16 -7.36
N GLY A 44 6.23 16.24 -7.33
CA GLY A 44 7.16 16.06 -6.22
C GLY A 44 8.20 17.19 -6.13
N TYR A 45 8.52 17.63 -4.90
CA TYR A 45 9.57 18.62 -4.63
C TYR A 45 10.45 18.19 -3.47
N ASN A 46 11.75 18.47 -3.56
CA ASN A 46 12.67 18.26 -2.45
C ASN A 46 12.53 19.37 -1.38
N LYS A 47 13.31 19.24 -0.30
CA LYS A 47 13.30 20.20 0.83
C LYS A 47 13.62 21.65 0.43
N ASP A 48 14.35 21.84 -0.67
CA ASP A 48 14.77 23.14 -1.19
C ASP A 48 13.77 23.69 -2.22
N LYS A 49 12.57 23.08 -2.33
CA LYS A 49 11.50 23.40 -3.29
C LYS A 49 11.92 23.26 -4.75
N VAL A 50 12.94 22.45 -5.02
CA VAL A 50 13.33 22.08 -6.38
C VAL A 50 12.52 20.85 -6.79
N LYS A 51 12.01 20.86 -8.03
CA LYS A 51 11.27 19.72 -8.59
C LYS A 51 12.12 18.46 -8.45
N ASP A 52 11.55 17.46 -7.80
CA ASP A 52 12.14 16.15 -7.56
C ASP A 52 11.01 15.14 -7.79
N ASP A 53 10.76 14.81 -9.06
CA ASP A 53 9.62 14.02 -9.49
C ASP A 53 10.00 13.22 -10.73
N TYR A 54 10.35 11.96 -10.52
CA TYR A 54 10.68 11.02 -11.58
C TYR A 54 9.69 9.85 -11.60
N ALA A 55 9.48 9.32 -12.80
CA ALA A 55 8.70 8.12 -13.03
C ALA A 55 9.46 6.88 -12.52
N GLN A 56 8.93 6.20 -11.51
CA GLN A 56 9.42 4.89 -11.08
C GLN A 56 8.48 3.81 -11.63
N PHE A 57 9.03 2.88 -12.41
CA PHE A 57 8.26 1.77 -13.01
C PHE A 57 8.34 0.49 -12.15
N THR A 58 8.98 0.56 -10.98
CA THR A 58 9.02 -0.55 -10.04
C THR A 58 7.64 -0.73 -9.42
N THR A 59 7.14 -1.97 -9.45
CA THR A 59 5.86 -2.36 -8.86
C THR A 59 6.08 -3.48 -7.84
N GLY A 60 5.20 -3.56 -6.84
CA GLY A 60 5.25 -4.56 -5.77
C GLY A 60 5.76 -3.99 -4.44
N ASP A 61 6.90 -3.27 -4.46
CA ASP A 61 7.44 -2.54 -3.30
C ASP A 61 6.98 -1.08 -3.22
N GLY A 62 6.43 -0.56 -4.32
CA GLY A 62 5.91 0.80 -4.46
C GLY A 62 5.17 0.97 -5.80
N GLY A 63 5.22 2.18 -6.36
CA GLY A 63 4.65 2.46 -7.69
C GLY A 63 3.13 2.61 -7.73
N ILE A 64 2.47 2.75 -6.59
CA ILE A 64 1.03 3.01 -6.51
C ILE A 64 0.80 4.50 -6.23
N TYR A 65 -0.03 5.12 -7.07
CA TYR A 65 -0.55 6.47 -6.87
C TYR A 65 -1.97 6.37 -6.38
N ALA A 66 -2.32 7.09 -5.31
CA ALA A 66 -3.65 7.12 -4.74
C ALA A 66 -3.94 8.49 -4.11
N THR A 67 -5.22 8.80 -3.91
CA THR A 67 -5.66 9.95 -3.11
C THR A 67 -5.90 9.54 -1.65
N THR A 68 -5.94 10.51 -0.74
CA THR A 68 -6.29 10.27 0.66
C THR A 68 -7.69 9.65 0.81
N ASP A 69 -8.64 10.04 -0.05
CA ASP A 69 -10.00 9.53 -0.03
C ASP A 69 -10.06 8.06 -0.42
N ASP A 70 -9.23 7.63 -1.38
CA ASP A 70 -9.14 6.23 -1.78
C ASP A 70 -8.43 5.40 -0.70
N LEU A 71 -7.36 5.93 -0.09
CA LEU A 71 -6.69 5.26 1.04
C LEU A 71 -7.62 5.14 2.25
N TYR A 72 -8.52 6.10 2.49
CA TYR A 72 -9.54 5.99 3.53
C TYR A 72 -10.54 4.86 3.26
N LYS A 73 -10.91 4.62 1.99
CA LYS A 73 -11.76 3.47 1.63
C LYS A 73 -11.04 2.15 1.90
N LEU A 74 -9.74 2.07 1.60
CA LEU A 74 -8.90 0.92 1.91
C LEU A 74 -8.83 0.65 3.42
N ASP A 75 -8.54 1.68 4.23
CA ASP A 75 -8.52 1.58 5.70
C ASP A 75 -9.84 1.03 6.24
N LYS A 76 -10.96 1.62 5.81
CA LYS A 76 -12.30 1.17 6.24
C LYS A 76 -12.53 -0.28 5.85
N ALA A 77 -12.19 -0.67 4.62
CA ALA A 77 -12.41 -2.02 4.13
C ALA A 77 -11.61 -3.09 4.87
N LEU A 78 -10.37 -2.76 5.26
CA LEU A 78 -9.54 -3.63 6.09
C LEU A 78 -10.11 -3.77 7.51
N ARG A 79 -10.57 -2.68 8.12
CA ARG A 79 -11.13 -2.69 9.49
C ARG A 79 -12.47 -3.40 9.59
N THR A 80 -13.31 -3.31 8.57
CA THR A 80 -14.65 -3.91 8.57
C THR A 80 -14.69 -5.33 8.01
N GLY A 81 -13.54 -5.89 7.66
CA GLY A 81 -13.45 -7.22 7.06
C GLY A 81 -14.03 -7.32 5.65
N LEU A 82 -14.14 -6.19 4.94
CA LEU A 82 -14.72 -6.13 3.60
C LEU A 82 -13.73 -6.59 2.51
N LEU A 83 -12.44 -6.25 2.68
CA LEU A 83 -11.41 -6.62 1.72
C LEU A 83 -10.82 -8.01 2.03
N LEU A 84 -10.48 -8.23 3.30
CA LEU A 84 -10.02 -9.50 3.84
C LEU A 84 -10.93 -9.85 5.00
N ASP A 85 -11.28 -11.13 5.17
CA ASP A 85 -11.97 -11.54 6.39
C ASP A 85 -11.12 -11.25 7.65
N GLN A 86 -11.74 -11.39 8.81
CA GLN A 86 -11.07 -11.10 10.08
C GLN A 86 -9.82 -11.98 10.30
N GLN A 87 -9.87 -13.26 9.92
CA GLN A 87 -8.76 -14.19 10.10
C GLN A 87 -7.54 -13.79 9.26
N ASN A 88 -7.75 -13.44 8.00
CA ASN A 88 -6.72 -13.00 7.08
C ASN A 88 -6.18 -11.61 7.47
N THR A 89 -7.05 -10.72 7.97
CA THR A 89 -6.63 -9.42 8.52
C THR A 89 -5.73 -9.59 9.75
N GLU A 90 -6.05 -10.53 10.65
CA GLU A 90 -5.21 -10.85 11.80
C GLU A 90 -3.86 -11.48 11.40
N VAL A 91 -3.83 -12.30 10.35
CA VAL A 91 -2.59 -12.83 9.76
C VAL A 91 -1.73 -11.69 9.21
N MET A 92 -2.33 -10.75 8.47
CA MET A 92 -1.62 -9.60 7.88
C MET A 92 -0.89 -8.75 8.93
N TYR A 93 -1.52 -8.51 10.08
CA TYR A 93 -0.93 -7.73 11.19
C TYR A 93 -0.18 -8.57 12.23
N ARG A 94 0.08 -9.86 11.96
CA ARG A 94 0.77 -10.72 12.90
C ARG A 94 2.26 -10.43 12.87
N LEU A 95 2.81 -10.12 14.03
CA LEU A 95 4.24 -9.93 14.18
C LEU A 95 4.96 -11.29 14.25
N PRO A 96 6.07 -11.47 13.53
CA PRO A 96 6.88 -12.67 13.66
C PRO A 96 7.53 -12.71 15.05
N VAL A 97 7.80 -13.92 15.53
CA VAL A 97 8.56 -14.14 16.77
C VAL A 97 9.97 -14.56 16.36
N PHE A 98 10.97 -13.83 16.82
CA PHE A 98 12.37 -14.15 16.59
C PHE A 98 12.84 -15.31 17.48
N PRO A 99 13.99 -15.95 17.16
CA PRO A 99 14.53 -17.04 17.97
C PRO A 99 14.77 -16.70 19.45
N ASP A 100 14.96 -15.41 19.77
CA ASP A 100 15.12 -14.92 21.15
C ASP A 100 13.79 -14.67 21.87
N GLY A 101 12.65 -15.03 21.25
CA GLY A 101 11.31 -14.90 21.80
C GLY A 101 10.70 -13.50 21.68
N LYS A 102 11.43 -12.51 21.14
CA LYS A 102 10.89 -11.15 20.94
C LYS A 102 10.05 -11.09 19.67
N PHE A 103 9.04 -10.22 19.70
CA PHE A 103 8.28 -9.87 18.49
C PHE A 103 9.11 -8.95 17.59
N GLY A 104 9.13 -9.24 16.29
CA GLY A 104 9.57 -8.29 15.28
C GLY A 104 8.57 -7.14 15.13
N PRO A 105 8.96 -6.00 14.51
CA PRO A 105 8.09 -4.82 14.40
C PRO A 105 7.22 -4.81 13.13
N TYR A 106 7.34 -5.82 12.25
CA TYR A 106 6.78 -5.78 10.90
C TYR A 106 6.00 -7.06 10.56
N GLY A 107 4.73 -6.91 10.20
CA GLY A 107 3.87 -7.97 9.67
C GLY A 107 3.96 -8.06 8.14
N PHE A 108 2.89 -8.49 7.48
CA PHE A 108 2.84 -8.53 6.02
C PHE A 108 2.55 -7.15 5.42
N GLY A 109 3.61 -6.35 5.27
CA GLY A 109 3.53 -5.02 4.66
C GLY A 109 3.17 -3.89 5.63
N TRP A 110 3.26 -4.14 6.94
CA TRP A 110 2.82 -3.20 7.98
C TRP A 110 3.79 -3.17 9.15
N PHE A 111 4.17 -1.97 9.59
CA PHE A 111 4.70 -1.79 10.93
C PHE A 111 3.55 -1.92 11.92
N VAL A 112 3.71 -2.75 12.94
CA VAL A 112 2.67 -2.99 13.94
C VAL A 112 3.22 -2.68 15.32
N GLU A 113 2.49 -1.84 16.05
CA GLU A 113 2.78 -1.48 17.43
C GLU A 113 1.57 -1.86 18.29
N ASN A 114 1.80 -2.66 19.34
CA ASN A 114 0.78 -2.97 20.34
C ASN A 114 0.88 -1.94 21.46
N LYS A 115 -0.16 -1.13 21.66
CA LYS A 115 -0.30 -0.19 22.77
C LYS A 115 -1.42 -0.63 23.70
N ASP A 116 -1.41 -0.09 24.92
CA ASP A 116 -2.49 -0.31 25.88
C ASP A 116 -3.85 0.16 25.35
N THR A 117 -3.85 1.17 24.47
CA THR A 117 -5.05 1.72 23.82
C THR A 117 -5.50 0.93 22.59
N GLY A 118 -4.78 -0.14 22.22
CA GLY A 118 -5.05 -0.96 21.05
C GLY A 118 -3.85 -1.09 20.11
N LYS A 119 -4.08 -1.79 19.00
CA LYS A 119 -3.08 -2.04 17.97
C LYS A 119 -3.05 -0.89 16.96
N ILE A 120 -1.85 -0.43 16.63
CA ILE A 120 -1.60 0.48 15.51
C ILE A 120 -0.90 -0.33 14.42
N ALA A 121 -1.44 -0.29 13.20
CA ALA A 121 -0.78 -0.76 12.00
C ALA A 121 -0.57 0.44 11.08
N MET A 122 0.65 0.63 10.58
CA MET A 122 1.00 1.76 9.72
C MET A 122 2.07 1.39 8.70
N HIS A 123 2.18 2.18 7.64
CA HIS A 123 3.29 2.10 6.71
C HIS A 123 3.70 3.49 6.21
N THR A 124 5.00 3.70 6.08
CA THR A 124 5.56 4.94 5.51
C THR A 124 5.85 4.75 4.02
N GLY A 125 5.72 5.82 3.23
CA GLY A 125 6.12 5.84 1.83
C GLY A 125 7.12 6.95 1.53
N GLY A 126 8.07 6.68 0.64
CA GLY A 126 9.07 7.64 0.22
C GLY A 126 9.49 7.43 -1.22
N LEU A 127 9.30 8.45 -2.05
CA LEU A 127 9.83 8.58 -3.40
C LEU A 127 10.32 10.02 -3.60
N ALA A 128 11.17 10.30 -4.59
CA ALA A 128 11.58 11.67 -4.94
C ALA A 128 10.44 12.68 -4.78
N GLY A 129 10.61 13.65 -3.88
CA GLY A 129 9.60 14.65 -3.56
C GLY A 129 8.27 14.21 -2.93
N PHE A 130 8.02 12.90 -2.71
CA PHE A 130 6.80 12.36 -2.10
C PHE A 130 7.09 11.70 -0.75
N ARG A 131 6.32 12.03 0.28
CA ARG A 131 6.35 11.37 1.59
C ARG A 131 4.93 11.08 2.05
N SER A 132 4.71 9.89 2.60
CA SER A 132 3.41 9.51 3.14
C SER A 132 3.56 8.72 4.45
N LEU A 133 2.51 8.80 5.25
CA LEU A 133 2.25 7.94 6.40
C LEU A 133 0.80 7.51 6.29
N PHE A 134 0.56 6.21 6.28
CA PHE A 134 -0.76 5.59 6.28
C PHE A 134 -0.92 4.77 7.55
#